data_AF-A0AAF0V6J0-F1
#
_entry.id   AF-A0AAF0V6J0-F1
#
_cell.length_a   1.000
_cell.length_b   1.000
_cell.length_c   1.000
_cell.angle_alpha   90.00
_cell.angle_beta   90.00
_cell.angle_gamma   90.00
#
_symmetry.space_group_name_H-M   'P 1'
#
loop_
_entity.id
_entity.type
_entity.pdbx_description
1 polymer ?
#
loop_
_entity_poly.entity_id
_entity_poly.type
_entity_poly.pdbx_seq_one_letter_code
_entity_poly.pdbx_strand_id
1 'polypeptide(L)'
;MWLTIATNGKVLAYASRPLKIHEKNYPTHDLELDIVVFALKIWHHYLYGVHVDVFTDHKSLQDLEFEVDDWVYLKVSPLKGVLRFGKKGKLNSLYIGPYIISKRIGNATYELELLPELPTVHLVFHILMLKKFMDHPSLIIPTENIGIKDNLSYEEIPVEILDRHVRKLRTKEVASVNVFWRNHFIEEVTW
;
A
#
# COMPACT_ATOMS: atom_id res chain seq x y z
N MET A 1 -11.28 7.09 -13.92
CA MET A 1 -10.14 6.41 -14.58
C MET A 1 -10.67 5.22 -15.35
N TRP A 2 -10.15 5.00 -16.56
CA TRP A 2 -10.66 4.03 -17.54
C TRP A 2 -9.53 3.10 -17.99
N LEU A 3 -9.86 1.82 -18.22
CA LEU A 3 -8.94 0.77 -18.63
C LEU A 3 -9.46 0.10 -19.88
N THR A 4 -8.54 -0.22 -20.81
CA THR A 4 -8.84 -1.02 -22.00
C THR A 4 -8.13 -2.35 -21.93
N ILE A 5 -8.87 -3.43 -22.14
CA ILE A 5 -8.34 -4.79 -22.24
C ILE A 5 -8.37 -5.20 -23.70
N ALA A 6 -7.24 -5.65 -24.24
CA ALA A 6 -7.13 -6.12 -25.62
C ALA A 6 -6.37 -7.44 -25.71
N THR A 7 -6.58 -8.17 -26.80
CA THR A 7 -5.85 -9.40 -27.14
C THR A 7 -5.51 -9.37 -28.62
N ASN A 8 -4.23 -9.58 -28.97
CA ASN A 8 -3.75 -9.60 -30.35
C ASN A 8 -4.17 -8.35 -31.16
N GLY A 9 -4.09 -7.17 -30.53
CA GLY A 9 -4.46 -5.89 -31.15
C GLY A 9 -5.97 -5.65 -31.28
N LYS A 10 -6.83 -6.55 -30.81
CA LYS A 10 -8.28 -6.37 -30.78
C LYS A 10 -8.76 -6.04 -29.38
N VAL A 11 -9.43 -4.90 -29.21
CA VAL A 11 -10.05 -4.51 -27.94
C VAL A 11 -11.16 -5.49 -27.58
N LEU A 12 -11.07 -6.09 -26.39
CA LEU A 12 -12.06 -7.01 -25.83
C LEU A 12 -13.08 -6.28 -24.94
N ALA A 13 -12.60 -5.40 -24.06
CA ALA A 13 -13.46 -4.77 -23.07
C ALA A 13 -12.91 -3.41 -22.62
N TYR A 14 -13.84 -2.53 -22.25
CA TYR A 14 -13.56 -1.30 -21.53
C TYR A 14 -14.08 -1.42 -20.10
N ALA A 15 -13.29 -0.99 -19.12
CA ALA A 15 -13.69 -0.94 -17.73
C ALA A 15 -13.48 0.47 -17.18
N SER A 16 -14.49 1.03 -16.53
CA SER A 16 -14.35 2.30 -15.81
C SER A 16 -15.20 2.24 -14.54
N ARG A 17 -14.75 2.94 -13.50
CA ARG A 17 -15.55 3.13 -12.28
C ARG A 17 -15.22 4.46 -11.62
N PRO A 18 -16.17 5.05 -10.88
CA PRO A 18 -15.87 6.17 -10.02
C PRO A 18 -14.93 5.75 -8.88
N LEU A 19 -14.06 6.67 -8.46
CA LEU A 19 -13.19 6.50 -7.30
C LEU A 19 -14.03 6.62 -6.02
N LYS A 20 -13.80 5.71 -5.08
CA LYS A 20 -14.37 5.81 -3.73
C LYS A 20 -13.67 6.90 -2.95
N ILE A 21 -14.31 7.39 -1.89
CA ILE A 21 -13.81 8.51 -1.08
C ILE A 21 -12.39 8.27 -0.56
N HIS A 22 -12.06 7.06 -0.09
CA HIS A 22 -10.73 6.71 0.40
C HIS A 22 -9.70 6.51 -0.73
N GLU A 23 -10.14 6.17 -1.94
CA GLU A 23 -9.26 5.98 -3.10
C GLU A 23 -8.80 7.33 -3.65
N LYS A 24 -9.50 8.44 -3.36
CA LYS A 24 -9.11 9.78 -3.82
C LYS A 24 -7.74 10.23 -3.31
N ASN A 25 -7.28 9.68 -2.19
CA ASN A 25 -5.99 10.00 -1.59
C ASN A 25 -4.88 9.05 -2.06
N TYR A 26 -5.20 8.04 -2.88
CA TYR A 26 -4.21 7.10 -3.35
C TYR A 26 -3.32 7.76 -4.41
N PRO A 27 -2.01 7.46 -4.40
CA PRO A 27 -1.14 7.78 -5.52
C PRO A 27 -1.69 7.21 -6.83
N THR A 28 -1.39 7.86 -7.96
CA THR A 28 -1.89 7.47 -9.28
C THR A 28 -1.57 6.01 -9.63
N HIS A 29 -0.38 5.51 -9.26
CA HIS A 29 0.00 4.11 -9.46
C HIS A 29 -0.86 3.11 -8.66
N ASP A 30 -1.26 3.47 -7.43
CA ASP A 30 -2.12 2.62 -6.60
C ASP A 30 -3.55 2.59 -7.14
N LEU A 31 -4.03 3.73 -7.67
CA LEU A 31 -5.31 3.82 -8.37
C LEU A 31 -5.35 2.95 -9.64
N GLU A 32 -4.26 2.93 -10.40
CA GLU A 32 -4.12 2.07 -11.58
C GLU A 32 -4.11 0.61 -11.22
N LEU A 33 -3.29 0.22 -10.24
CA LEU A 33 -3.24 -1.16 -9.78
C LEU A 33 -4.62 -1.63 -9.31
N ASP A 34 -5.34 -0.80 -8.58
CA ASP A 34 -6.67 -1.15 -8.10
C ASP A 34 -7.70 -1.26 -9.24
N ILE A 35 -7.55 -0.48 -10.32
CA ILE A 35 -8.38 -0.60 -11.52
C ILE A 35 -8.03 -1.84 -12.34
N VAL A 36 -6.75 -2.21 -12.43
CA VAL A 36 -6.33 -3.48 -13.02
C VAL A 36 -6.92 -4.64 -12.22
N VAL A 37 -6.81 -4.62 -10.89
CA VAL A 37 -7.42 -5.63 -10.00
C VAL A 37 -8.94 -5.67 -10.16
N PHE A 38 -9.60 -4.52 -10.27
CA PHE A 38 -11.03 -4.42 -10.52
C PHE A 38 -11.42 -5.06 -11.84
N ALA A 39 -10.70 -4.78 -12.92
CA ALA A 39 -10.99 -5.35 -14.23
C ALA A 39 -10.71 -6.86 -14.27
N LEU A 40 -9.61 -7.31 -13.65
CA LEU A 40 -9.32 -8.73 -13.47
C LEU A 40 -10.44 -9.44 -12.70
N LYS A 41 -11.00 -8.83 -11.66
CA LYS A 41 -12.13 -9.40 -10.91
C LYS A 41 -13.40 -9.54 -11.74
N ILE A 42 -13.69 -8.59 -12.62
CA ILE A 42 -14.90 -8.63 -13.46
C ILE A 42 -14.75 -9.66 -14.57
N TRP A 43 -13.57 -9.68 -15.21
CA TRP A 43 -13.37 -10.43 -16.45
C TRP A 43 -12.53 -11.69 -16.26
N HIS A 44 -12.21 -12.09 -15.02
CA HIS A 44 -11.33 -13.24 -14.72
C HIS A 44 -11.65 -14.48 -15.55
N HIS A 45 -12.93 -14.81 -15.72
CA HIS A 45 -13.39 -15.97 -16.49
C HIS A 45 -13.13 -15.88 -17.99
N TYR A 46 -12.91 -14.69 -18.56
CA TYR A 46 -12.51 -14.50 -19.95
C TYR A 46 -11.01 -14.34 -20.13
N LEU A 47 -10.30 -13.96 -19.07
CA LEU A 47 -8.86 -13.68 -19.10
C LEU A 47 -8.01 -14.92 -18.75
N TYR A 48 -8.62 -15.94 -18.13
CA TYR A 48 -7.92 -17.13 -17.70
C TYR A 48 -7.37 -17.93 -18.89
N GLY A 49 -6.04 -18.12 -18.94
CA GLY A 49 -5.37 -18.89 -19.99
C GLY A 49 -5.16 -18.15 -21.32
N VAL A 50 -5.45 -16.85 -21.38
CA VAL A 50 -5.27 -16.02 -22.58
C VAL A 50 -4.23 -14.94 -22.30
N HIS A 51 -3.32 -14.70 -23.23
CA HIS A 51 -2.40 -13.56 -23.15
C HIS A 51 -3.17 -12.28 -23.44
N VAL A 52 -3.20 -11.35 -22.49
CA VAL A 52 -4.03 -10.16 -22.53
C VAL A 52 -3.16 -8.92 -22.32
N ASP A 53 -3.32 -7.95 -23.21
CA ASP A 53 -2.67 -6.66 -23.15
C ASP A 53 -3.58 -5.67 -22.44
N VAL A 54 -3.09 -5.11 -21.34
CA VAL A 54 -3.83 -4.17 -20.49
C VAL A 54 -3.32 -2.76 -20.77
N PHE A 55 -4.16 -1.92 -21.34
CA PHE A 55 -3.84 -0.53 -21.67
C PHE A 55 -4.53 0.39 -20.65
N THR A 56 -3.74 0.97 -19.76
CA THR A 56 -4.13 2.11 -18.91
C THR A 56 -3.78 3.41 -19.64
N ASP A 57 -4.42 4.51 -19.26
CA ASP A 57 -4.14 5.86 -19.77
C ASP A 57 -2.81 6.45 -19.27
N HIS A 58 -1.87 5.62 -18.81
CA HIS A 58 -0.79 6.07 -17.95
C HIS A 58 0.63 5.68 -18.38
N LYS A 59 1.45 6.71 -18.58
CA LYS A 59 2.90 6.66 -18.72
C LYS A 59 3.62 6.32 -17.39
N SER A 60 3.03 6.56 -16.22
CA SER A 60 3.80 6.46 -14.94
C SER A 60 3.98 5.05 -14.37
N LEU A 61 3.32 4.01 -14.92
CA LEU A 61 3.65 2.61 -14.64
C LEU A 61 4.84 2.10 -15.47
N GLN A 62 5.18 2.75 -16.58
CA GLN A 62 6.29 2.34 -17.45
C GLN A 62 7.65 2.90 -17.00
N ASP A 63 7.65 3.98 -16.21
CA ASP A 63 8.86 4.73 -15.84
C ASP A 63 9.08 4.81 -14.32
N LEU A 64 8.63 3.82 -13.54
CA LEU A 64 9.06 3.74 -12.15
C LEU A 64 10.49 3.22 -12.14
N GLU A 65 11.44 4.13 -12.33
CA GLU A 65 12.85 3.92 -12.06
C GLU A 65 13.31 4.99 -11.08
N PHE A 66 14.17 4.57 -10.16
CA PHE A 66 14.86 5.49 -9.27
C PHE A 66 16.32 5.62 -9.67
N GLU A 67 16.87 6.80 -9.47
CA GLU A 67 18.31 7.05 -9.63
C GLU A 67 19.03 6.91 -8.28
N VAL A 68 20.35 6.77 -8.34
CA VAL A 68 21.17 6.91 -7.13
C VAL A 68 21.02 8.34 -6.63
N ASP A 69 21.00 8.53 -5.32
CA ASP A 69 20.74 9.79 -4.62
C ASP A 69 19.26 10.27 -4.64
N ASP A 70 18.34 9.52 -5.24
CA ASP A 70 16.90 9.79 -5.08
C ASP A 70 16.45 9.50 -3.64
N TRP A 71 15.61 10.39 -3.11
CA TRP A 71 14.92 10.19 -1.85
C TRP A 71 13.67 9.32 -2.04
N VAL A 72 13.53 8.30 -1.21
CA VAL A 72 12.42 7.36 -1.26
C VAL A 72 11.90 7.02 0.13
N TYR A 73 10.60 6.77 0.20
CA TYR A 73 9.96 6.18 1.35
C TYR A 73 10.06 4.66 1.28
N LEU A 74 10.29 4.01 2.42
CA LEU A 74 10.28 2.55 2.55
C LEU A 74 8.95 2.06 3.11
N LYS A 75 8.35 1.07 2.45
CA LYS A 75 7.11 0.42 2.87
C LYS A 75 7.38 -0.63 3.95
N VAL A 76 6.73 -0.48 5.10
CA VAL A 76 6.74 -1.46 6.20
C VAL A 76 5.35 -2.05 6.43
N SER A 77 5.31 -3.29 6.91
CA SER A 77 4.06 -4.01 7.15
C SER A 77 3.88 -4.33 8.62
N PRO A 78 2.65 -4.26 9.16
CA PRO A 78 2.41 -4.67 10.53
C PRO A 78 2.63 -6.18 10.70
N LEU A 79 3.03 -6.59 11.90
CA LEU A 79 3.22 -8.00 12.22
C LEU A 79 1.93 -8.81 11.99
N LYS A 80 2.06 -9.81 11.12
CA LYS A 80 0.97 -10.71 10.75
C LYS A 80 0.65 -11.62 11.94
N GLY A 81 -0.50 -11.40 12.58
CA GLY A 81 -1.02 -12.29 13.63
C GLY A 81 -1.06 -11.72 15.05
N VAL A 82 -0.81 -10.41 15.25
CA VAL A 82 -1.21 -9.76 16.51
C VAL A 82 -2.71 -10.01 16.70
N LEU A 83 -3.04 -10.76 17.75
CA LEU A 83 -4.38 -11.23 18.09
C LEU A 83 -5.32 -10.03 18.21
N ARG A 84 -6.22 -9.90 17.24
CA ARG A 84 -7.27 -8.86 17.22
C ARG A 84 -8.61 -9.53 17.31
N PHE A 85 -9.52 -8.90 18.03
CA PHE A 85 -10.87 -9.40 18.24
C PHE A 85 -11.55 -9.79 16.91
N GLY A 86 -11.71 -11.11 16.72
CA GLY A 86 -12.72 -11.73 15.86
C GLY A 86 -12.57 -11.63 14.34
N LYS A 87 -11.85 -10.67 13.75
CA LYS A 87 -11.68 -10.58 12.28
C LYS A 87 -10.32 -10.03 11.86
N LYS A 88 -9.73 -10.69 10.86
CA LYS A 88 -8.54 -10.27 10.12
C LYS A 88 -8.87 -9.04 9.26
N GLY A 89 -8.81 -7.84 9.85
CA GLY A 89 -8.88 -6.57 9.13
C GLY A 89 -7.59 -6.30 8.35
N LYS A 90 -7.70 -5.73 7.14
CA LYS A 90 -6.58 -5.34 6.29
C LYS A 90 -6.16 -3.95 6.73
N LEU A 91 -5.09 -3.85 7.53
CA LEU A 91 -4.49 -2.56 7.82
C LEU A 91 -3.59 -2.08 6.70
N ASN A 92 -3.45 -0.76 6.65
CA ASN A 92 -2.63 -0.09 5.67
C ASN A 92 -1.16 -0.32 6.01
N SER A 93 -0.36 -0.67 5.00
CA SER A 93 1.09 -0.60 5.09
C SER A 93 1.50 0.85 5.31
N LEU A 94 2.47 1.07 6.19
CA LEU A 94 3.00 2.40 6.49
C LEU A 94 4.24 2.65 5.62
N TYR A 95 4.45 3.92 5.27
CA TYR A 95 5.68 4.38 4.63
C TYR A 95 6.51 5.15 5.66
N ILE A 96 7.78 4.77 5.81
CA ILE A 96 8.72 5.38 6.76
C ILE A 96 9.85 6.10 6.05
N GLY A 97 10.32 7.17 6.68
CA GLY A 97 11.50 7.97 6.34
C GLY A 97 11.50 8.60 4.94
N PRO A 98 12.27 9.65 4.69
CA PRO A 98 12.97 9.77 3.45
C PRO A 98 14.34 9.08 3.59
N TYR A 99 14.60 8.06 2.77
CA TYR A 99 15.88 7.37 2.68
C TYR A 99 16.51 7.63 1.32
N ILE A 100 17.84 7.68 1.27
CA ILE A 100 18.58 7.88 0.03
C ILE A 100 18.89 6.52 -0.59
N ILE A 101 18.71 6.41 -1.90
CA ILE A 101 19.18 5.25 -2.66
C ILE A 101 20.68 5.36 -2.85
N SER A 102 21.43 4.46 -2.22
CA SER A 102 22.88 4.37 -2.33
C SER A 102 23.32 3.69 -3.63
N LYS A 103 22.58 2.66 -4.08
CA LYS A 103 22.99 1.87 -5.24
C LYS A 103 21.82 1.14 -5.92
N ARG A 104 21.86 1.02 -7.25
CA ARG A 104 20.98 0.09 -8.01
C ARG A 104 21.71 -1.25 -8.18
N ILE A 105 21.15 -2.33 -7.64
CA ILE A 105 21.73 -3.68 -7.71
C ILE A 105 21.20 -4.46 -8.91
N GLY A 106 19.97 -4.17 -9.36
CA GLY A 106 19.37 -4.78 -10.54
C GLY A 106 18.23 -3.94 -11.11
N ASN A 107 17.51 -4.46 -12.09
CA ASN A 107 16.45 -3.72 -12.78
C ASN A 107 15.39 -3.17 -11.83
N ALA A 108 15.05 -3.92 -10.79
CA ALA A 108 14.00 -3.59 -9.82
C ALA A 108 14.48 -3.68 -8.36
N THR A 109 15.78 -3.55 -8.11
CA THR A 109 16.37 -3.78 -6.78
C THR A 109 17.37 -2.69 -6.43
N TYR A 110 17.15 -2.05 -5.28
CA TYR A 110 17.85 -0.85 -4.84
C TYR A 110 18.34 -1.01 -3.41
N GLU A 111 19.53 -0.51 -3.14
CA GLU A 111 20.15 -0.43 -1.83
C GLU A 111 19.93 0.96 -1.25
N LEU A 112 19.45 1.03 -0.02
CA LEU A 112 19.26 2.29 0.72
C LEU A 112 20.44 2.55 1.67
N GLU A 113 20.74 3.81 1.91
CA GLU A 113 21.73 4.20 2.93
C GLU A 113 21.27 3.80 4.35
N LEU A 114 22.25 3.48 5.21
CA LEU A 114 22.10 3.00 6.58
C LEU A 114 20.94 3.66 7.34
N LEU A 115 19.85 2.92 7.58
CA LEU A 115 18.91 3.25 8.63
C LEU A 115 19.66 3.13 9.96
N PRO A 116 19.78 4.19 10.77
CA PRO A 116 20.27 4.07 12.14
C PRO A 116 19.45 3.05 12.96
N GLU A 117 18.23 2.77 12.52
CA GLU A 117 17.21 1.94 13.17
C GLU A 117 17.31 0.44 12.85
N LEU A 118 18.00 0.04 11.77
CA LEU A 118 18.10 -1.36 11.32
C LEU A 118 19.55 -1.78 11.02
N PRO A 119 20.43 -1.90 12.03
CA PRO A 119 21.84 -2.22 11.82
C PRO A 119 22.11 -3.63 11.29
N THR A 120 21.13 -4.53 11.32
CA THR A 120 21.31 -5.97 11.01
C THR A 120 20.85 -6.37 9.60
N VAL A 121 20.11 -5.51 8.89
CA VAL A 121 19.41 -5.89 7.66
C VAL A 121 20.21 -5.46 6.44
N HIS A 122 20.42 -6.37 5.48
CA HIS A 122 20.85 -5.96 4.15
C HIS A 122 19.78 -5.02 3.55
N LEU A 123 20.10 -3.73 3.40
CA LEU A 123 19.16 -2.67 3.02
C LEU A 123 18.82 -2.68 1.52
N VAL A 124 18.68 -3.87 0.97
CA VAL A 124 18.40 -4.13 -0.43
C VAL A 124 16.92 -4.44 -0.60
N PHE A 125 16.21 -3.54 -1.27
CA PHE A 125 14.76 -3.58 -1.41
C PHE A 125 14.35 -3.67 -2.87
N HIS A 126 13.24 -4.36 -3.09
CA HIS A 126 12.59 -4.36 -4.40
C HIS A 126 11.87 -3.03 -4.62
N ILE A 127 11.80 -2.57 -5.87
CA ILE A 127 11.22 -1.27 -6.25
C ILE A 127 9.79 -1.06 -5.75
N LEU A 128 9.00 -2.13 -5.63
CA LEU A 128 7.62 -2.11 -5.10
C LEU A 128 7.53 -1.79 -3.60
N MET A 129 8.64 -1.84 -2.87
CA MET A 129 8.71 -1.42 -1.47
C MET A 129 9.09 0.06 -1.34
N LEU A 130 9.42 0.72 -2.44
CA LEU A 130 9.91 2.09 -2.46
C LEU A 130 8.85 3.01 -3.09
N LYS A 131 8.78 4.24 -2.59
CA LYS A 131 7.92 5.28 -3.14
C LYS A 131 8.71 6.57 -3.26
N LYS A 132 8.71 7.21 -4.44
CA LYS A 132 9.45 8.46 -4.68
C LYS A 132 9.00 9.54 -3.70
N PHE A 133 9.97 10.20 -3.09
CA PHE A 133 9.72 11.37 -2.25
C PHE A 133 9.49 12.59 -3.16
N MET A 134 8.29 13.18 -3.13
CA MET A 134 7.87 14.28 -4.02
C MET A 134 7.33 15.52 -3.26
N ASP A 135 7.46 15.54 -1.93
CA ASP A 135 6.97 16.55 -0.98
C ASP A 135 5.45 16.82 -0.87
N HIS A 136 4.85 16.25 0.19
CA HIS A 136 4.13 16.99 1.24
C HIS A 136 4.39 16.25 2.58
N PRO A 137 4.93 16.91 3.63
CA PRO A 137 5.43 16.27 4.85
C PRO A 137 4.37 15.76 5.84
N SER A 138 3.09 15.76 5.48
CA SER A 138 1.97 15.51 6.41
C SER A 138 1.78 14.04 6.83
N LEU A 139 2.50 13.09 6.22
CA LEU A 139 2.50 11.67 6.60
C LEU A 139 3.81 11.21 7.26
N ILE A 140 4.73 12.14 7.56
CA ILE A 140 5.99 11.80 8.24
C ILE A 140 5.64 11.42 9.68
N ILE A 141 5.56 10.11 9.95
CA ILE A 141 5.65 9.63 11.33
C ILE A 141 7.13 9.69 11.69
N PRO A 142 7.54 10.48 12.70
CA PRO A 142 8.91 10.48 13.19
C PRO A 142 9.29 9.03 13.53
N THR A 143 10.31 8.52 12.86
CA THR A 143 10.71 7.11 12.93
C THR A 143 11.18 6.69 14.34
N GLU A 144 11.54 7.67 15.18
CA GLU A 144 11.97 7.53 16.58
C GLU A 144 11.01 6.73 17.49
N ASN A 145 9.74 6.53 17.10
CA ASN A 145 8.75 5.82 17.92
C ASN A 145 8.25 4.48 17.37
N ILE A 146 8.65 4.08 16.17
CA ILE A 146 8.18 2.83 15.56
C ILE A 146 9.23 1.77 15.87
N GLY A 147 8.98 0.89 16.85
CA GLY A 147 9.86 -0.25 17.16
C GLY A 147 9.89 -1.28 16.03
N ILE A 148 10.51 -0.94 14.89
CA ILE A 148 10.65 -1.78 13.71
C ILE A 148 11.63 -2.90 14.03
N LYS A 149 11.24 -4.13 13.70
CA LYS A 149 12.07 -5.32 13.83
C LYS A 149 12.87 -5.57 12.55
N ASP A 150 13.90 -6.41 12.63
CA ASP A 150 14.80 -6.76 11.51
C ASP A 150 14.09 -7.27 10.23
N ASN A 151 12.85 -7.74 10.34
CA ASN A 151 12.05 -8.23 9.21
C ASN A 151 11.13 -7.17 8.58
N LEU A 152 11.43 -5.87 8.77
CA LEU A 152 10.65 -4.75 8.22
C LEU A 152 9.20 -4.75 8.68
N SER A 153 8.99 -5.24 9.90
CA SER A 153 7.68 -5.28 10.54
C SER A 153 7.69 -4.58 11.88
N TYR A 154 6.55 -4.00 12.24
CA TYR A 154 6.38 -3.30 13.51
C TYR A 154 5.24 -3.91 14.32
N GLU A 155 5.33 -3.75 15.64
CA GLU A 155 4.24 -4.07 16.56
C GLU A 155 3.23 -2.94 16.60
N GLU A 156 1.97 -3.29 16.43
CA GLU A 156 0.87 -2.36 16.62
C GLU A 156 0.37 -2.41 18.05
N ILE A 157 0.46 -1.27 18.71
CA ILE A 157 0.03 -1.10 20.09
C ILE A 157 -1.24 -0.26 20.07
N PRO A 158 -2.38 -0.81 20.53
CA PRO A 158 -3.60 -0.03 20.71
C PRO A 158 -3.36 0.95 21.87
N VAL A 159 -3.60 2.23 21.62
CA VAL A 159 -3.44 3.29 22.62
C VAL A 159 -4.77 3.54 23.31
N GLU A 160 -5.83 3.72 22.53
CA GLU A 160 -7.13 4.11 23.05
C GLU A 160 -8.28 3.57 22.18
N ILE A 161 -9.43 3.32 22.80
CA ILE A 161 -10.68 3.07 22.09
C ILE A 161 -11.39 4.41 21.96
N LEU A 162 -11.47 4.94 20.73
CA LEU A 162 -12.11 6.23 20.47
C LEU A 162 -13.63 6.11 20.48
N ASP A 163 -14.16 5.00 19.96
CA ASP A 163 -15.60 4.84 19.84
C ASP A 163 -16.01 3.35 19.78
N ARG A 164 -17.26 3.06 20.14
CA ARG A 164 -17.85 1.71 20.09
C ARG A 164 -19.29 1.81 19.59
N HIS A 165 -19.54 1.16 18.46
CA HIS A 165 -20.86 1.08 17.86
C HIS A 165 -21.38 -0.36 17.83
N VAL A 166 -22.61 -0.59 18.28
CA VAL A 166 -23.26 -1.92 18.19
C VAL A 166 -24.34 -1.90 17.10
N ARG A 167 -24.15 -2.70 16.05
CA ARG A 167 -25.18 -2.93 15.02
C ARG A 167 -26.02 -4.14 15.40
N LYS A 168 -27.29 -3.93 15.69
CA LYS A 168 -28.26 -5.03 15.82
C LYS A 168 -28.71 -5.48 14.43
N LEU A 169 -28.42 -6.73 14.08
CA LEU A 169 -28.96 -7.42 12.91
C LEU A 169 -30.12 -8.31 13.34
N ARG A 170 -30.88 -8.81 12.37
CA ARG A 170 -32.09 -9.63 12.58
C ARG A 170 -31.86 -10.87 13.48
N THR A 171 -30.63 -11.39 13.55
CA THR A 171 -30.25 -12.60 14.30
C THR A 171 -29.08 -12.42 15.25
N LYS A 172 -28.38 -11.28 15.25
CA LYS A 172 -27.18 -11.08 16.07
C LYS A 172 -26.86 -9.60 16.29
N GLU A 173 -26.15 -9.32 17.36
CA GLU A 173 -25.55 -8.01 17.59
C GLU A 173 -24.06 -8.05 17.22
N VAL A 174 -23.59 -7.07 16.46
CA VAL A 174 -22.20 -6.95 16.05
C VAL A 174 -21.66 -5.64 16.60
N ALA A 175 -20.80 -5.72 17.62
CA ALA A 175 -20.04 -4.59 18.11
C ALA A 175 -18.84 -4.32 17.20
N SER A 176 -18.68 -3.07 16.78
CA SER A 176 -17.52 -2.53 16.09
C SER A 176 -16.88 -1.50 17.01
N VAL A 177 -15.56 -1.52 17.12
CA VAL A 177 -14.79 -0.66 18.03
C VAL A 177 -13.76 0.07 17.19
N ASN A 178 -13.73 1.39 17.34
CA ASN A 178 -12.75 2.24 16.70
C ASN A 178 -11.54 2.38 17.62
N VAL A 179 -10.38 1.90 17.18
CA VAL A 179 -9.17 1.82 18.01
C VAL A 179 -8.12 2.75 17.44
N PHE A 180 -7.62 3.66 18.27
CA PHE A 180 -6.46 4.48 17.97
C PHE A 180 -5.19 3.67 18.20
N TRP A 181 -4.34 3.60 17.17
CA TRP A 181 -3.09 2.86 17.19
C TRP A 181 -1.93 3.86 17.27
N ARG A 182 -0.89 3.53 18.07
CA ARG A 182 0.24 4.44 18.38
C ARG A 182 0.91 5.07 17.15
N ASN A 183 0.93 4.34 16.04
CA ASN A 183 1.65 4.71 14.82
C ASN A 183 0.70 5.09 13.68
N HIS A 184 -0.55 5.49 13.97
CA HIS A 184 -1.48 6.02 12.96
C HIS A 184 -1.84 7.47 13.30
N PHE A 185 -2.00 8.30 12.26
CA PHE A 185 -2.57 9.64 12.43
C PHE A 185 -4.08 9.53 12.74
N ILE A 186 -4.59 10.46 13.55
CA ILE A 186 -6.00 10.48 13.98
C ILE A 186 -6.98 10.51 12.79
N GLU A 187 -6.56 11.07 11.66
CA GLU A 187 -7.36 11.17 10.42
C GLU A 187 -7.50 9.84 9.65
N GLU A 188 -6.64 8.85 9.91
CA GLU A 188 -6.66 7.54 9.22
C GLU A 188 -7.47 6.48 9.98
N VAL A 189 -8.07 6.87 11.10
CA VAL A 189 -8.80 5.97 11.98
C VAL A 189 -10.17 5.64 11.37
N THR A 190 -10.30 4.41 10.85
CA THR A 190 -11.51 3.91 10.16
C THR A 190 -12.16 2.74 10.92
N TRP A 191 -13.48 2.60 10.74
CA TRP A 191 -14.37 1.64 11.41
C TRP A 191 -14.23 0.19 10.97
#